data_AF-A0A366DKE4-F1
#
_entry.id   AF-A0A366DKE4-F1
#
_cell.length_a   1.000
_cell.length_b   1.000
_cell.length_c   1.000
_cell.angle_alpha   90.00
_cell.angle_beta   90.00
_cell.angle_gamma   90.00
#
_symmetry.space_group_name_H-M   'P 1'
#
loop_
_entity.id
_entity.type
_entity.pdbx_description
1 polymer ?
#
loop_
_entity_poly.entity_id
_entity_poly.type
_entity_poly.pdbx_seq_one_letter_code
_entity_poly.pdbx_strand_id
1 'polypeptide(L)'
;MSVYRTILRLAAVSAMNNYLEAPYPTLAGHLIFDSKIEPVEDWTKEHAFPCVVVYTDYDKDQWTKSGRTYADRTITLTLELLVVQRGSGNGVAGDPYKLECPATDSEVETTLDILEAQVFRSLSASNEAADAFNYLGVSYVNTVSRRGASIEGGLRLAARQITLEMKTVRETYTTIPKEIEAFLAKLETANDYKDRVKDFRKVLLSGANETPVETVTHLLGYSLATAARLGAPEKGFILPPDIKYILSGGEP
;
A
#
# COMPACT_ATOMS: atom_id res chain seq x y z
N MET A 1 11.13 6.47 6.11
CA MET A 1 9.73 6.77 5.75
C MET A 1 9.66 6.77 4.24
N SER A 2 8.76 5.98 3.66
CA SER A 2 8.67 5.72 2.23
C SER A 2 7.26 6.10 1.74
N VAL A 3 7.20 6.85 0.64
CA VAL A 3 5.99 7.16 -0.12
C VAL A 3 5.37 5.92 -0.77
N TYR A 4 6.17 5.00 -1.32
CA TYR A 4 5.74 3.71 -1.85
C TYR A 4 4.95 2.90 -0.83
N ARG A 5 5.29 2.97 0.46
CA ARG A 5 4.47 2.33 1.51
C ARG A 5 3.06 2.92 1.60
N THR A 6 2.92 4.23 1.44
CA THR A 6 1.61 4.89 1.42
C THR A 6 0.86 4.58 0.12
N ILE A 7 1.54 4.65 -1.03
CA ILE A 7 0.94 4.30 -2.32
C ILE A 7 0.49 2.84 -2.33
N LEU A 8 1.27 1.91 -1.75
CA LEU A 8 0.91 0.50 -1.64
C LEU A 8 -0.41 0.30 -0.86
N ARG A 9 -0.58 0.97 0.28
CA ARG A 9 -1.84 0.91 1.05
C ARG A 9 -3.01 1.51 0.28
N LEU A 10 -2.81 2.69 -0.31
CA LEU A 10 -3.84 3.37 -1.10
C LEU A 10 -4.25 2.55 -2.33
N ALA A 11 -3.30 1.91 -3.00
CA ALA A 11 -3.53 1.01 -4.12
C ALA A 11 -4.33 -0.22 -3.68
N ALA A 12 -3.97 -0.84 -2.55
CA ALA A 12 -4.74 -1.96 -1.99
C ALA A 12 -6.19 -1.56 -1.67
N VAL A 13 -6.40 -0.43 -0.99
CA VAL A 13 -7.74 0.09 -0.66
C VAL A 13 -8.54 0.40 -1.92
N SER A 14 -7.93 1.11 -2.88
CA SER A 14 -8.59 1.51 -4.13
C SER A 14 -8.95 0.31 -5.00
N ALA A 15 -8.13 -0.74 -5.00
CA ALA A 15 -8.41 -1.98 -5.72
C ALA A 15 -9.63 -2.71 -5.13
N MET A 16 -9.79 -2.67 -3.80
CA MET A 16 -10.89 -3.36 -3.10
C MET A 16 -12.22 -2.57 -3.08
N ASN A 17 -12.16 -1.23 -3.12
CA ASN A 17 -13.34 -0.36 -3.04
C ASN A 17 -13.68 0.37 -4.36
N ASN A 18 -12.92 0.13 -5.42
CA ASN A 18 -13.05 0.79 -6.72
C ASN A 18 -13.10 2.33 -6.61
N TYR A 19 -12.14 2.93 -5.93
CA TYR A 19 -12.06 4.39 -5.72
C TYR A 19 -13.33 4.98 -5.07
N LEU A 20 -14.01 4.20 -4.23
CA LEU A 20 -15.31 4.52 -3.62
C LEU A 20 -16.49 4.62 -4.62
N GLU A 21 -16.32 4.15 -5.85
CA GLU A 21 -17.35 4.15 -6.89
C GLU A 21 -17.98 2.76 -7.06
N ALA A 22 -19.31 2.71 -7.22
CA ALA A 22 -20.01 1.47 -7.56
C ALA A 22 -19.79 1.11 -9.06
N PRO A 23 -19.76 -0.18 -9.44
CA PRO A 23 -19.97 -1.37 -8.60
C PRO A 23 -18.74 -1.72 -7.75
N TYR A 24 -18.99 -2.10 -6.49
CA TYR A 24 -17.92 -2.46 -5.56
C TYR A 24 -17.39 -3.89 -5.81
N PRO A 25 -16.06 -4.10 -5.84
CA PRO A 25 -15.46 -5.42 -6.04
C PRO A 25 -15.68 -6.40 -4.87
N THR A 26 -15.91 -5.87 -3.67
CA THR A 26 -16.03 -6.64 -2.42
C THR A 26 -17.38 -6.38 -1.75
N LEU A 27 -17.83 -7.34 -0.93
CA LEU A 27 -19.02 -7.19 -0.08
C LEU A 27 -18.90 -6.06 0.94
N ALA A 28 -17.67 -5.64 1.26
CA ALA A 28 -17.43 -4.50 2.15
C ALA A 28 -17.81 -3.15 1.52
N GLY A 29 -17.98 -3.10 0.20
CA GLY A 29 -18.41 -1.88 -0.48
C GLY A 29 -17.44 -0.73 -0.26
N HIS A 30 -17.97 0.36 0.30
CA HIS A 30 -17.19 1.55 0.67
C HIS A 30 -16.49 1.41 2.03
N LEU A 31 -16.75 0.36 2.81
CA LEU A 31 -16.23 0.14 4.17
C LEU A 31 -14.83 -0.49 4.16
N ILE A 32 -13.94 0.09 3.36
CA ILE A 32 -12.53 -0.31 3.26
C ILE A 32 -11.67 0.90 3.60
N PHE A 33 -10.86 0.77 4.63
CA PHE A 33 -10.19 1.91 5.25
C PHE A 33 -8.67 1.81 5.20
N ASP A 34 -8.00 2.92 4.91
CA ASP A 34 -6.55 3.05 5.04
C ASP A 34 -6.17 3.47 6.47
N SER A 35 -5.71 2.51 7.27
CA SER A 35 -5.16 2.70 8.61
C SER A 35 -6.07 3.48 9.55
N LYS A 36 -7.35 3.09 9.57
CA LYS A 36 -8.33 3.64 10.50
C LYS A 36 -7.95 3.25 11.93
N ILE A 37 -7.86 4.25 12.80
CA ILE A 37 -7.40 4.12 14.20
C ILE A 37 -8.59 3.95 15.16
N GLU A 38 -9.78 4.41 14.76
CA GLU A 38 -10.98 4.35 15.59
C GLU A 38 -11.39 2.90 15.87
N PRO A 39 -11.64 2.55 17.15
CA PRO A 39 -12.20 1.25 17.53
C PRO A 39 -13.50 1.00 16.78
N VAL A 40 -13.69 -0.23 16.31
CA VAL A 40 -14.89 -0.62 15.55
C VAL A 40 -16.14 -0.58 16.46
N GLU A 41 -15.94 -0.70 17.76
CA GLU A 41 -16.95 -0.61 18.81
C GLU A 41 -17.60 0.78 18.90
N ASP A 42 -16.88 1.83 18.49
CA ASP A 42 -17.35 3.21 18.53
C ASP A 42 -18.16 3.61 17.29
N TRP A 43 -18.31 2.71 16.31
CA TRP A 43 -19.06 3.00 15.09
C TRP A 43 -20.56 3.14 15.39
N THR A 44 -21.13 4.30 15.04
CA THR A 44 -22.49 4.69 15.42
C THR A 44 -23.57 3.92 14.64
N LYS A 45 -24.03 2.84 15.27
CA LYS A 45 -25.40 2.26 15.34
C LYS A 45 -26.22 1.89 14.09
N GLU A 46 -25.98 2.33 12.86
CA GLU A 46 -26.95 2.07 11.78
C GLU A 46 -26.57 0.99 10.76
N HIS A 47 -25.28 0.76 10.48
CA HIS A 47 -24.86 -0.29 9.54
C HIS A 47 -23.53 -0.90 9.97
N ALA A 48 -23.44 -2.21 10.12
CA ALA A 48 -22.17 -2.87 10.38
C ALA A 48 -22.08 -4.26 9.74
N PHE A 49 -21.77 -4.35 8.45
CA PHE A 49 -21.35 -5.60 7.79
C PHE A 49 -20.58 -5.30 6.49
N PRO A 50 -19.79 -6.26 6.03
CA PRO A 50 -18.40 -6.47 6.45
C PRO A 50 -17.52 -5.22 6.21
N CYS A 51 -16.41 -5.09 6.94
CA CYS A 51 -15.43 -4.03 6.68
C CYS A 51 -14.00 -4.58 6.62
N VAL A 52 -13.11 -3.82 5.98
CA VAL A 52 -11.69 -4.16 5.88
C VAL A 52 -10.85 -2.96 6.30
N VAL A 53 -9.91 -3.15 7.22
CA VAL A 53 -8.91 -2.15 7.57
C VAL A 53 -7.57 -2.59 7.04
N VAL A 54 -6.90 -1.70 6.31
CA VAL A 54 -5.60 -1.94 5.69
C VAL A 54 -4.55 -1.08 6.36
N TYR A 55 -3.50 -1.69 6.90
CA TYR A 55 -2.37 -0.95 7.46
C TYR A 55 -1.06 -1.68 7.22
N THR A 56 0.05 -0.98 7.45
CA THR A 56 1.39 -1.56 7.35
C THR A 56 2.04 -1.57 8.72
N ASP A 57 2.52 -2.73 9.16
CA ASP A 57 3.17 -2.89 10.46
C ASP A 57 4.68 -2.63 10.35
N TYR A 58 5.37 -3.57 9.71
CA TYR A 58 6.82 -3.55 9.57
C TYR A 58 7.22 -3.11 8.16
N ASP A 59 8.25 -2.27 8.10
CA ASP A 59 8.99 -1.96 6.88
C ASP A 59 10.45 -2.25 7.23
N LYS A 60 11.04 -3.25 6.57
CA LYS A 60 12.36 -3.78 6.87
C LYS A 60 13.34 -3.41 5.77
N ASP A 61 14.53 -3.02 6.20
CA ASP A 61 15.65 -2.62 5.32
C ASP A 61 15.29 -1.43 4.40
N GLN A 62 14.35 -0.57 4.80
CA GLN A 62 13.88 0.62 4.08
C GLN A 62 14.91 1.75 3.96
N TRP A 63 15.90 1.80 4.85
CA TRP A 63 16.93 2.85 4.85
C TRP A 63 18.20 2.41 4.14
N THR A 64 18.65 3.22 3.18
CA THR A 64 19.90 3.03 2.41
C THR A 64 21.15 3.11 3.28
N LYS A 65 21.12 3.89 4.37
CA LYS A 65 22.26 4.04 5.31
C LYS A 65 22.61 2.76 6.08
N SER A 66 21.76 1.72 6.02
CA SER A 66 22.03 0.43 6.66
C SER A 66 23.19 -0.36 6.01
N GLY A 67 23.73 0.10 4.87
CA GLY A 67 24.72 -0.65 4.09
C GLY A 67 24.13 -1.88 3.39
N ARG A 68 22.80 -2.07 3.50
CA ARG A 68 22.04 -3.18 2.92
C ARG A 68 21.27 -2.75 1.67
N THR A 69 21.88 -1.90 0.85
CA THR A 69 21.26 -1.36 -0.37
C THR A 69 20.79 -2.47 -1.32
N TYR A 70 21.51 -3.60 -1.35
CA TYR A 70 21.18 -4.78 -2.17
C TYR A 70 20.34 -5.83 -1.46
N ALA A 71 20.00 -5.63 -0.18
CA ALA A 71 19.10 -6.54 0.51
C ALA A 71 17.66 -6.30 0.09
N ASP A 72 16.88 -7.37 0.11
CA ASP A 72 15.44 -7.30 -0.14
C ASP A 72 14.76 -6.44 0.92
N ARG A 73 14.02 -5.44 0.46
CA ARG A 73 13.13 -4.66 1.32
C ARG A 73 11.83 -5.43 1.48
N THR A 74 11.44 -5.71 2.73
CA THR A 74 10.14 -6.34 3.00
C THR A 74 9.20 -5.40 3.73
N ILE A 75 7.94 -5.36 3.28
CA ILE A 75 6.86 -4.62 3.95
C ILE A 75 5.82 -5.64 4.41
N THR A 76 5.39 -5.53 5.65
CA THR A 76 4.25 -6.26 6.19
C THR A 76 3.00 -5.41 6.01
N LEU A 77 2.09 -5.86 5.15
CA LEU A 77 0.75 -5.32 4.99
C LEU A 77 -0.23 -6.21 5.76
N THR A 78 -1.03 -5.61 6.61
CA THR A 78 -2.04 -6.33 7.39
C THR A 78 -3.43 -5.87 6.96
N LEU A 79 -4.28 -6.86 6.71
CA LEU A 79 -5.68 -6.72 6.35
C LEU A 79 -6.50 -7.28 7.51
N GLU A 80 -7.27 -6.43 8.17
CA GLU A 80 -8.22 -6.85 9.18
C GLU A 80 -9.62 -6.86 8.58
N LEU A 81 -10.14 -8.05 8.37
CA LEU A 81 -11.50 -8.28 7.92
C LEU A 81 -12.38 -8.39 9.16
N LEU A 82 -13.43 -7.59 9.24
CA LEU A 82 -14.34 -7.62 10.38
C LEU A 82 -15.80 -7.81 9.93
N VAL A 83 -16.49 -8.67 10.66
CA VAL A 83 -17.93 -8.91 10.56
C VAL A 83 -18.51 -8.70 11.96
N VAL A 84 -19.37 -7.69 12.09
CA VAL A 84 -19.90 -7.27 13.39
C VAL A 84 -21.36 -7.66 13.51
N GLN A 85 -21.67 -8.68 14.31
CA GLN A 85 -23.05 -9.00 14.62
C GLN A 85 -23.52 -8.20 15.83
N ARG A 86 -24.63 -7.47 15.67
CA ARG A 86 -25.30 -6.82 16.80
C ARG A 86 -26.49 -7.65 17.29
N GLY A 87 -26.47 -8.05 18.56
CA GLY A 87 -27.62 -8.64 19.21
C GLY A 87 -28.77 -7.63 19.33
N SER A 88 -29.94 -7.97 18.79
CA SER A 88 -31.16 -7.17 18.97
C SER A 88 -31.63 -7.25 20.42
N GLY A 89 -31.25 -6.27 21.25
CA GLY A 89 -31.89 -6.04 22.54
C GLY A 89 -33.29 -5.45 22.33
N ASN A 90 -34.31 -6.21 22.72
CA ASN A 90 -35.74 -5.86 22.82
C ASN A 90 -36.50 -5.61 21.51
N GLY A 91 -37.40 -6.55 21.21
CA GLY A 91 -38.44 -6.41 20.20
C GLY A 91 -39.35 -5.22 20.50
N VAL A 92 -39.33 -4.24 19.61
CA VAL A 92 -40.46 -3.35 19.38
C VAL A 92 -40.96 -3.67 17.98
N ALA A 93 -42.17 -4.21 17.90
CA ALA A 93 -42.83 -4.55 16.66
C ALA A 93 -43.07 -3.27 15.84
N GLY A 94 -42.57 -3.22 14.60
CA GLY A 94 -42.87 -2.08 13.73
C GLY A 94 -42.02 -1.88 12.48
N ASP A 95 -40.91 -2.60 12.28
CA ASP A 95 -40.06 -2.37 11.10
C ASP A 95 -40.05 -3.61 10.16
N PRO A 96 -40.59 -3.51 8.94
CA PRO A 96 -40.84 -4.67 8.07
C PRO A 96 -39.62 -5.20 7.31
N TYR A 97 -38.42 -4.66 7.53
CA TYR A 97 -37.18 -5.16 6.92
C TYR A 97 -36.08 -5.30 7.96
N LYS A 98 -35.88 -6.50 8.49
CA LYS A 98 -34.77 -6.80 9.40
C LYS A 98 -34.30 -8.24 9.25
N LEU A 99 -33.48 -8.51 8.23
CA LEU A 99 -32.73 -9.76 8.16
C LEU A 99 -31.52 -9.68 7.23
N GLU A 100 -30.38 -9.13 7.68
CA GLU A 100 -29.08 -9.29 6.94
C GLU A 100 -27.85 -9.35 7.85
N CYS A 101 -28.01 -9.60 9.15
CA CYS A 101 -26.89 -10.04 9.98
C CYS A 101 -26.78 -11.55 9.82
N PRO A 102 -25.57 -12.13 9.57
CA PRO A 102 -25.38 -13.57 9.72
C PRO A 102 -26.00 -13.99 11.06
N ALA A 103 -26.88 -14.98 11.09
CA ALA A 103 -27.57 -15.41 12.30
C ALA A 103 -26.75 -16.44 13.07
N THR A 104 -25.84 -17.13 12.38
CA THR A 104 -25.03 -18.23 12.94
C THR A 104 -23.54 -17.99 12.79
N ASP A 105 -22.74 -18.59 13.66
CA ASP A 105 -21.27 -18.54 13.57
C ASP A 105 -20.77 -19.12 12.24
N SER A 106 -21.48 -20.10 11.68
CA SER A 106 -21.16 -20.69 10.37
C SER A 106 -21.34 -19.69 9.22
N GLU A 107 -22.38 -18.86 9.26
CA GLU A 107 -22.61 -17.82 8.25
C GLU A 107 -21.58 -16.69 8.36
N VAL A 108 -21.13 -16.36 9.58
CA VAL A 108 -20.07 -15.37 9.81
C VAL A 108 -18.75 -15.83 9.21
N GLU A 109 -18.33 -17.07 9.51
CA GLU A 109 -17.09 -17.61 8.94
C GLU A 109 -17.18 -17.73 7.42
N THR A 110 -18.34 -18.14 6.89
CA THR A 110 -18.57 -18.18 5.42
C THR A 110 -18.45 -16.77 4.81
N THR A 111 -18.98 -15.75 5.48
CA THR A 111 -18.89 -14.36 5.02
C THR A 111 -17.43 -13.86 5.03
N LEU A 112 -16.67 -14.21 6.06
CA LEU A 112 -15.23 -13.89 6.14
C LEU A 112 -14.44 -14.60 5.02
N ASP A 113 -14.72 -15.87 4.75
CA ASP A 113 -14.07 -16.65 3.68
C ASP A 113 -14.38 -16.04 2.29
N ILE A 114 -15.64 -15.67 2.04
CA ILE A 114 -16.04 -15.03 0.79
C ILE A 114 -15.37 -13.66 0.64
N LEU A 115 -15.35 -12.86 1.70
CA LEU A 115 -14.70 -11.55 1.69
C LEU A 115 -13.20 -11.67 1.43
N GLU A 116 -12.52 -12.62 2.08
CA GLU A 116 -11.11 -12.93 1.84
C GLU A 116 -10.86 -13.28 0.37
N ALA A 117 -11.68 -14.16 -0.21
CA ALA A 117 -11.56 -14.51 -1.62
C ALA A 117 -11.78 -13.31 -2.57
N GLN A 118 -12.71 -12.41 -2.23
CA GLN A 118 -12.95 -11.18 -3.01
C GLN A 118 -11.80 -10.18 -2.89
N VAL A 119 -11.24 -10.03 -1.69
CA VAL A 119 -10.07 -9.18 -1.43
C VAL A 119 -8.90 -9.62 -2.32
N PHE A 120 -8.49 -10.89 -2.27
CA PHE A 120 -7.38 -11.36 -3.09
C PHE A 120 -7.67 -11.32 -4.59
N ARG A 121 -8.93 -11.55 -5.00
CA ARG A 121 -9.35 -11.38 -6.38
C ARG A 121 -9.20 -9.93 -6.85
N SER A 122 -9.58 -8.97 -6.01
CA SER A 122 -9.49 -7.54 -6.33
C SER A 122 -8.04 -7.05 -6.37
N LEU A 123 -7.17 -7.56 -5.49
CA LEU A 123 -5.73 -7.27 -5.50
C LEU A 123 -5.01 -7.89 -6.72
N SER A 124 -5.58 -8.96 -7.28
CA SER A 124 -5.05 -9.65 -8.49
C SER A 124 -5.78 -9.24 -9.78
N ALA A 125 -6.66 -8.24 -9.72
CA ALA A 125 -7.37 -7.76 -10.89
C ALA A 125 -6.44 -7.01 -11.86
N SER A 126 -6.88 -6.81 -13.10
CA SER A 126 -6.16 -5.98 -14.09
C SER A 126 -6.79 -4.59 -14.15
N ASN A 127 -6.47 -3.76 -13.15
CA ASN A 127 -6.86 -2.35 -13.07
C ASN A 127 -5.70 -1.52 -12.50
N GLU A 128 -5.76 -0.20 -12.61
CA GLU A 128 -4.64 0.69 -12.26
C GLU A 128 -4.20 0.55 -10.80
N ALA A 129 -5.15 0.34 -9.87
CA ALA A 129 -4.85 0.15 -8.46
C ALA A 129 -4.17 -1.20 -8.19
N ALA A 130 -4.72 -2.29 -8.73
CA ALA A 130 -4.15 -3.62 -8.59
C ALA A 130 -2.78 -3.73 -9.29
N ASP A 131 -2.62 -3.10 -10.45
CA ASP A 131 -1.34 -3.06 -11.18
C ASP A 131 -0.27 -2.32 -10.38
N ALA A 132 -0.60 -1.16 -9.79
CA ALA A 132 0.32 -0.45 -8.91
C ALA A 132 0.64 -1.23 -7.62
N PHE A 133 -0.35 -1.92 -7.05
CA PHE A 133 -0.16 -2.79 -5.90
C PHE A 133 0.81 -3.93 -6.21
N ASN A 134 0.60 -4.65 -7.31
CA ASN A 134 1.44 -5.78 -7.74
C ASN A 134 2.83 -5.34 -8.22
N TYR A 135 2.95 -4.13 -8.79
CA TYR A 135 4.25 -3.55 -9.11
C TYR A 135 5.07 -3.28 -7.83
N LEU A 136 4.45 -2.69 -6.81
CA LEU A 136 5.11 -2.36 -5.56
C LEU A 136 5.39 -3.60 -4.70
N GLY A 137 4.45 -4.54 -4.64
CA GLY A 137 4.54 -5.83 -3.94
C GLY A 137 4.91 -6.95 -4.91
N VAL A 138 6.21 -7.11 -5.17
CA VAL A 138 6.75 -8.04 -6.18
C VAL A 138 6.37 -9.49 -5.90
N SER A 139 6.37 -9.90 -4.63
CA SER A 139 6.02 -11.26 -4.23
C SER A 139 5.67 -11.35 -2.75
N TYR A 140 4.79 -12.29 -2.38
CA TYR A 140 4.58 -12.67 -0.99
C TYR A 140 5.72 -13.56 -0.49
N VAL A 141 6.41 -13.12 0.55
CA VAL A 141 7.43 -13.89 1.28
C VAL A 141 6.76 -14.80 2.31
N ASN A 142 5.76 -14.26 3.01
CA ASN A 142 5.00 -14.98 4.01
C ASN A 142 3.56 -14.47 4.02
N THR A 143 2.61 -15.37 4.26
CA THR A 143 1.19 -15.04 4.36
C THR A 143 0.61 -15.81 5.53
N VAL A 144 0.10 -15.07 6.51
CA VAL A 144 -0.45 -15.65 7.74
C VAL A 144 -1.86 -15.14 7.92
N SER A 145 -2.82 -16.05 8.04
CA SER A 145 -4.20 -15.73 8.38
C SER A 145 -4.48 -16.16 9.83
N ARG A 146 -4.96 -15.24 10.65
CA ARG A 146 -5.28 -15.47 12.06
C ARG A 146 -6.73 -15.11 12.33
N ARG A 147 -7.42 -16.02 13.01
CA ARG A 147 -8.76 -15.77 13.51
C ARG A 147 -8.69 -14.90 14.77
N GLY A 148 -9.44 -13.81 14.77
CA GLY A 148 -9.75 -13.01 15.95
C GLY A 148 -11.24 -13.13 16.27
N ALA A 149 -11.60 -13.29 17.53
CA ALA A 149 -12.98 -13.23 17.96
C ALA A 149 -13.04 -12.54 19.31
N SER A 150 -13.93 -11.56 19.44
CA SER A 150 -14.18 -10.87 20.70
C SER A 150 -15.68 -10.79 20.95
N ILE A 151 -16.05 -10.88 22.23
CA ILE A 151 -17.41 -10.66 22.71
C ILE A 151 -17.29 -9.61 23.81
N GLU A 152 -17.60 -8.36 23.48
CA GLU A 152 -17.50 -7.23 24.40
C GLU A 152 -18.74 -6.34 24.24
N GLY A 153 -19.33 -5.91 25.36
CA GLY A 153 -20.49 -5.00 25.35
C GLY A 153 -21.78 -5.53 24.67
N GLY A 154 -21.89 -6.84 24.39
CA GLY A 154 -23.03 -7.43 23.67
C GLY A 154 -22.94 -7.36 22.14
N LEU A 155 -21.80 -6.89 21.61
CA LEU A 155 -21.42 -7.01 20.20
C LEU A 155 -20.59 -8.29 20.04
N ARG A 156 -20.95 -9.12 19.05
CA ARG A 156 -20.13 -10.25 18.64
C ARG A 156 -19.32 -9.79 17.44
N LEU A 157 -18.00 -9.72 17.62
CA LEU A 157 -17.08 -9.33 16.58
C LEU A 157 -16.28 -10.56 16.15
N ALA A 158 -16.45 -10.94 14.89
CA ALA A 158 -15.58 -11.90 14.24
C ALA A 158 -14.62 -11.14 13.35
N ALA A 159 -13.34 -11.41 13.53
CA ALA A 159 -12.27 -10.78 12.76
C ALA A 159 -11.36 -11.83 12.16
N ARG A 160 -10.77 -11.49 11.01
CA ARG A 160 -9.67 -12.24 10.43
C ARG A 160 -8.56 -11.27 10.10
N GLN A 161 -7.41 -11.48 10.73
CA GLN A 161 -6.22 -10.72 10.47
C GLN A 161 -5.36 -11.49 9.48
N ILE A 162 -5.17 -10.93 8.29
CA ILE A 162 -4.33 -11.49 7.24
C ILE A 162 -3.09 -10.62 7.14
N THR A 163 -1.94 -11.19 7.44
CA THR A 163 -0.64 -10.52 7.39
C THR A 163 0.12 -11.02 6.17
N LEU A 164 0.42 -10.09 5.26
CA LEU A 164 1.18 -10.30 4.04
C LEU A 164 2.57 -9.67 4.20
N GLU A 165 3.59 -10.50 4.36
CA GLU A 165 4.97 -10.04 4.22
C GLU A 165 5.33 -10.06 2.74
N MET A 166 5.56 -8.88 2.16
CA MET A 166 5.83 -8.71 0.73
C MET A 166 7.26 -8.24 0.51
N LYS A 167 7.92 -8.80 -0.50
CA LYS A 167 9.12 -8.20 -1.09
C LYS A 167 8.68 -6.99 -1.91
N THR A 168 9.34 -5.85 -1.69
CA THR A 168 8.91 -4.58 -2.29
C THR A 168 10.02 -3.88 -3.05
N VAL A 169 9.61 -3.11 -4.05
CA VAL A 169 10.51 -2.26 -4.83
C VAL A 169 11.04 -1.12 -3.94
N ARG A 170 12.32 -0.80 -4.10
CA ARG A 170 12.94 0.36 -3.45
C ARG A 170 12.58 1.63 -4.20
N GLU A 171 12.37 2.71 -3.45
CA GLU A 171 12.06 4.01 -4.04
C GLU A 171 13.17 4.50 -4.95
N THR A 172 12.77 4.95 -6.12
CA THR A 172 13.62 5.75 -7.01
C THR A 172 13.05 7.16 -7.00
N TYR A 173 13.86 8.15 -6.61
CA TYR A 173 13.43 9.56 -6.49
C TYR A 173 13.64 10.35 -7.79
N THR A 174 13.73 9.65 -8.93
CA THR A 174 14.13 10.24 -10.22
C THR A 174 13.03 10.15 -11.26
N THR A 175 12.31 9.04 -11.30
CA THR A 175 11.28 8.75 -12.30
C THR A 175 10.11 8.03 -11.66
N ILE A 176 8.88 8.37 -12.04
CA ILE A 176 7.69 7.65 -11.61
C ILE A 176 7.47 6.47 -12.56
N PRO A 177 7.44 5.21 -12.06
CA PRO A 177 7.09 4.05 -12.86
C PRO A 177 5.69 4.18 -13.48
N LYS A 178 5.50 3.57 -14.66
CA LYS A 178 4.23 3.59 -15.43
C LYS A 178 3.04 3.19 -14.56
N GLU A 179 3.15 2.10 -13.83
CA GLU A 179 2.06 1.50 -13.04
C GLU A 179 1.64 2.45 -11.92
N ILE A 180 2.62 3.09 -11.27
CA ILE A 180 2.39 4.10 -10.24
C ILE A 180 1.77 5.36 -10.86
N GLU A 181 2.26 5.84 -12.00
CA GLU A 181 1.72 7.05 -12.63
C GLU A 181 0.28 6.84 -13.11
N ALA A 182 -0.05 5.67 -13.69
CA ALA A 182 -1.41 5.33 -14.08
C ALA A 182 -2.36 5.34 -12.86
N PHE A 183 -1.93 4.73 -11.75
CA PHE A 183 -2.66 4.76 -10.50
C PHE A 183 -2.85 6.19 -9.96
N LEU A 184 -1.79 7.00 -9.92
CA LEU A 184 -1.84 8.38 -9.44
C LEU A 184 -2.73 9.26 -10.32
N ALA A 185 -2.72 9.06 -11.65
CA ALA A 185 -3.59 9.76 -12.57
C ALA A 185 -5.07 9.42 -12.33
N LYS A 186 -5.38 8.14 -12.11
CA LYS A 186 -6.74 7.71 -11.73
C LYS A 186 -7.13 8.27 -10.35
N LEU A 187 -6.21 8.23 -9.38
CA LEU A 187 -6.43 8.73 -8.02
C LEU A 187 -6.69 10.24 -7.98
N GLU A 188 -6.11 11.01 -8.91
CA GLU A 188 -6.35 12.45 -9.04
C GLU A 188 -7.79 12.81 -9.45
N THR A 189 -8.49 11.85 -10.07
CA THR A 189 -9.91 11.99 -10.41
C THR A 189 -10.84 11.72 -9.22
N ALA A 190 -10.36 11.02 -8.19
CA ALA A 190 -11.13 10.71 -6.98
C ALA A 190 -11.07 11.87 -5.97
N ASN A 191 -12.23 12.27 -5.45
CA ASN A 191 -12.36 13.45 -4.59
C ASN A 191 -11.51 13.40 -3.31
N ASP A 192 -11.39 12.22 -2.67
CA ASP A 192 -10.75 12.10 -1.36
C ASP A 192 -9.22 12.23 -1.37
N TYR A 193 -8.58 11.99 -2.52
CA TYR A 193 -7.13 11.84 -2.59
C TYR A 193 -6.43 12.84 -3.51
N LYS A 194 -7.19 13.64 -4.26
CA LYS A 194 -6.71 14.58 -5.28
C LYS A 194 -5.58 15.50 -4.78
N ASP A 195 -5.70 16.02 -3.57
CA ASP A 195 -4.72 16.96 -3.03
C ASP A 195 -3.37 16.29 -2.72
N ARG A 196 -3.40 15.01 -2.31
CA ARG A 196 -2.20 14.26 -1.92
C ARG A 196 -1.39 13.80 -3.13
N VAL A 197 -2.03 13.58 -4.28
CA VAL A 197 -1.36 13.11 -5.51
C VAL A 197 -0.25 14.06 -5.93
N LYS A 198 -0.47 15.38 -5.83
CA LYS A 198 0.54 16.39 -6.18
C LYS A 198 1.78 16.27 -5.30
N ASP A 199 1.60 16.00 -4.01
CA ASP A 199 2.70 15.83 -3.08
C ASP A 199 3.44 14.52 -3.31
N PHE A 200 2.73 13.43 -3.64
CA PHE A 200 3.37 12.18 -4.04
C PHE A 200 4.26 12.36 -5.26
N ARG A 201 3.77 13.02 -6.33
CA ARG A 201 4.58 13.28 -7.52
C ARG A 201 5.81 14.14 -7.21
N LYS A 202 5.66 15.19 -6.40
CA LYS A 202 6.79 16.04 -5.98
C LYS A 202 7.86 15.25 -5.23
N VAL A 203 7.47 14.37 -4.32
CA VAL A 203 8.44 13.56 -3.56
C VAL A 203 9.10 12.52 -4.47
N LEU A 204 8.34 11.86 -5.35
CA LEU A 204 8.91 10.86 -6.28
C LEU A 204 9.83 11.47 -7.33
N LEU A 205 9.68 12.76 -7.64
CA LEU A 205 10.51 13.51 -8.59
C LEU A 205 11.54 14.41 -7.90
N SER A 206 11.72 14.32 -6.57
CA SER A 206 12.59 15.26 -5.84
C SER A 206 14.05 15.18 -6.27
N GLY A 207 14.50 14.01 -6.71
CA GLY A 207 15.84 13.76 -7.26
C GLY A 207 15.91 13.76 -8.79
N ALA A 208 14.82 14.09 -9.50
CA ALA A 208 14.81 14.08 -10.97
C ALA A 208 15.78 15.09 -11.60
N ASN A 209 16.13 16.14 -10.85
CA ASN A 209 17.11 17.15 -11.25
C ASN A 209 18.53 16.89 -10.71
N GLU A 210 18.73 15.82 -9.94
CA GLU A 210 20.07 15.45 -9.46
C GLU A 210 20.92 14.96 -10.62
N THR A 211 22.15 15.44 -10.69
CA THR A 211 23.13 14.90 -11.63
C THR A 211 23.52 13.46 -11.23
N PRO A 212 23.96 12.61 -12.17
CA PRO A 212 24.39 11.25 -11.85
C PRO A 212 25.45 11.19 -10.73
N VAL A 213 26.29 12.22 -10.61
CA VAL A 213 27.30 12.35 -9.55
C VAL A 213 26.65 12.63 -8.19
N GLU A 214 25.66 13.51 -8.12
CA GLU A 214 24.90 13.79 -6.89
C GLU A 214 24.11 12.55 -6.46
N THR A 215 23.49 11.83 -7.40
CA THR A 215 22.79 10.58 -7.13
C THR A 215 23.73 9.51 -6.58
N VAL A 216 24.91 9.30 -7.18
CA VAL A 216 25.93 8.36 -6.67
C VAL A 216 26.44 8.81 -5.30
N THR A 217 26.64 10.11 -5.10
CA THR A 217 27.07 10.68 -3.82
C THR A 217 26.05 10.41 -2.70
N HIS A 218 24.76 10.62 -3.00
CA HIS A 218 23.66 10.33 -2.08
C HIS A 218 23.50 8.82 -1.82
N LEU A 219 23.65 7.98 -2.84
CA LEU A 219 23.62 6.51 -2.71
C LEU A 219 24.76 5.97 -1.84
N LEU A 220 25.95 6.55 -1.96
CA LEU A 220 27.12 6.20 -1.15
C LEU A 220 27.08 6.80 0.27
N GLY A 221 26.07 7.64 0.57
CA GLY A 221 25.90 8.27 1.87
C GLY A 221 26.97 9.32 2.19
N TYR A 222 27.67 9.81 1.19
CA TYR A 222 28.60 10.92 1.36
C TYR A 222 27.83 12.22 1.45
N SER A 223 28.20 13.08 2.41
CA SER A 223 27.75 14.47 2.36
C SER A 223 28.35 15.14 1.11
N LEU A 224 27.64 16.09 0.50
CA LEU A 224 28.19 16.87 -0.62
C LEU A 224 29.56 17.48 -0.29
N ALA A 225 29.75 17.89 0.96
CA ALA A 225 31.04 18.38 1.46
C ALA A 225 32.12 17.29 1.51
N THR A 226 31.76 16.04 1.81
CA THR A 226 32.67 14.89 1.79
C THR A 226 33.03 14.49 0.35
N ALA A 227 32.06 14.48 -0.57
CA ALA A 227 32.31 14.18 -1.97
C ALA A 227 33.18 15.25 -2.65
N ALA A 228 32.93 16.53 -2.36
CA ALA A 228 33.77 17.64 -2.82
C ALA A 228 35.21 17.52 -2.29
N ARG A 229 35.40 17.08 -1.03
CA ARG A 229 36.72 16.86 -0.44
C ARG A 229 37.43 15.59 -0.94
N LEU A 230 36.66 14.56 -1.32
CA LEU A 230 37.18 13.34 -1.93
C LEU A 230 37.49 13.52 -3.43
N GLY A 231 37.14 14.67 -4.01
CA GLY A 231 37.38 14.96 -5.42
C GLY A 231 36.56 14.06 -6.34
N ALA A 232 35.30 13.78 -6.00
CA ALA A 232 34.40 13.11 -6.94
C ALA A 232 34.46 13.88 -8.28
N PRO A 233 34.71 13.20 -9.41
CA PRO A 233 35.05 13.89 -10.64
C PRO A 233 33.90 14.81 -11.04
N GLU A 234 34.16 16.12 -11.02
CA GLU A 234 33.33 17.09 -11.71
C GLU A 234 33.21 16.67 -13.17
N LYS A 235 32.02 16.87 -13.75
CA LYS A 235 31.70 16.47 -15.13
C LYS A 235 32.88 16.75 -16.08
N GLY A 236 33.39 15.68 -16.67
CA GLY A 236 34.47 15.70 -17.64
C GLY A 236 35.69 14.95 -17.13
N PHE A 237 35.82 13.69 -17.55
CA PHE A 237 37.16 13.13 -17.65
C PHE A 237 37.90 13.97 -18.69
N ILE A 238 38.77 14.88 -18.24
CA ILE A 238 39.81 15.41 -19.10
C ILE A 238 40.79 14.26 -19.27
N LEU A 239 40.57 13.43 -20.28
CA LEU A 239 41.60 12.51 -20.72
C LEU A 239 42.79 13.36 -21.16
N PRO A 240 44.02 13.02 -20.73
CA PRO A 240 45.21 13.53 -21.39
C PRO A 240 45.06 13.38 -22.91
N PRO A 241 45.56 14.33 -23.74
CA PRO A 241 45.33 14.33 -25.18
C PRO A 241 45.80 13.05 -25.90
N ASP A 242 46.60 12.24 -25.23
CA ASP A 242 47.15 10.95 -25.61
C ASP A 242 46.27 9.73 -25.26
N ILE A 243 45.19 9.88 -24.49
CA ILE A 243 44.29 8.78 -24.11
C ILE A 243 42.93 8.97 -24.78
N LYS A 244 42.56 8.04 -25.67
CA LYS A 244 41.20 7.95 -26.25
C LYS A 244 40.41 6.87 -25.53
N TYR A 245 39.27 7.24 -24.96
CA TYR A 245 38.29 6.28 -24.46
C TYR A 245 37.44 5.81 -25.64
N ILE A 246 37.35 4.50 -25.85
CA ILE A 246 36.52 3.89 -26.89
C ILE A 246 35.38 3.17 -26.17
N LEU A 247 34.15 3.64 -26.36
CA LEU A 247 32.95 2.94 -25.89
C LEU A 247 32.84 1.59 -26.60
N SER A 248 32.27 0.57 -25.93
CA SER A 248 32.06 -0.78 -26.48
C SER A 248 31.17 -0.84 -27.74
N GLY A 249 30.61 0.29 -28.18
CA GLY A 249 29.85 0.47 -29.42
C GLY A 249 30.61 1.12 -30.58
N GLY A 250 31.89 1.50 -30.40
CA GLY A 250 32.79 1.77 -31.53
C GLY A 250 32.75 3.14 -32.20
N GLU A 251 32.42 4.23 -31.51
CA GLU A 251 32.87 5.58 -31.90
C GLU A 251 33.29 6.40 -30.66
N PRO A 252 34.28 7.30 -30.81
CA PRO A 252 34.95 8.00 -29.69
C PRO A 252 34.05 8.98 -28.93
#